data_AF-A0A847H6E2-F1
#
_entry.id   AF-A0A847H6E2-F1
#
_cell.length_a   1.000
_cell.length_b   1.000
_cell.length_c   1.000
_cell.angle_alpha   90.00
_cell.angle_beta   90.00
_cell.angle_gamma   90.00
#
_symmetry.space_group_name_H-M   'P 1'
#
loop_
_entity.id
_entity.type
_entity.pdbx_description
1 polymer ?
#
loop_
_entity_poly.entity_id
_entity_poly.type
_entity_poly.pdbx_seq_one_letter_code
_entity_poly.pdbx_strand_id
1 'polypeptide(L)' 'TAPPTINLDNPDEQCDLDYVANVARKVDNLDVAMSNSFGFGGHNASLVFKKYKG' A
#
# COMPACT_ATOMS: atom_id res chain seq x y z
N THR A 1 -10.05 1.15 -5.21
CA THR A 1 -9.59 -0.25 -5.14
C THR A 1 -8.16 -0.25 -4.65
N ALA A 2 -7.82 -1.15 -3.74
CA ALA A 2 -6.42 -1.45 -3.41
C ALA A 2 -5.90 -2.53 -4.37
N PRO A 3 -4.80 -2.28 -5.10
CA PRO A 3 -4.19 -3.29 -5.97
C PRO A 3 -3.62 -4.45 -5.14
N PRO A 4 -3.51 -5.66 -5.72
CA PRO A 4 -2.99 -6.79 -4.99
C PRO A 4 -1.47 -6.78 -4.91
N THR A 5 -0.95 -7.31 -3.82
CA THR A 5 0.42 -7.85 -3.78
C THR A 5 0.37 -9.28 -4.34
N ILE A 6 0.79 -9.44 -5.59
CA ILE A 6 0.82 -10.76 -6.25
C ILE A 6 1.93 -11.66 -5.70
N ASN A 7 1.77 -12.98 -5.81
CA ASN A 7 2.71 -14.02 -5.39
C ASN A 7 2.96 -14.09 -3.86
N LEU A 8 2.02 -13.61 -3.05
CA LEU A 8 2.12 -13.62 -1.59
C LEU A 8 1.43 -14.86 -1.00
N ASP A 9 1.97 -16.04 -1.27
CA ASP A 9 1.36 -17.33 -0.87
C ASP A 9 1.84 -17.82 0.51
N ASN A 10 3.05 -17.43 0.91
CA ASN A 10 3.66 -17.80 2.19
C ASN A 10 4.21 -16.55 2.89
N PRO A 11 3.33 -15.69 3.47
CA PRO A 11 3.75 -14.49 4.17
C PRO A 11 4.62 -14.81 5.38
N ASP A 12 5.56 -13.93 5.68
CA ASP A 12 6.42 -14.04 6.86
C ASP A 12 5.62 -13.75 8.14
N GLU A 13 5.92 -14.43 9.25
CA GLU A 13 5.25 -14.22 10.55
C GLU A 13 5.46 -12.80 11.09
N GLN A 14 6.55 -12.13 10.71
CA GLN A 14 6.82 -10.73 11.07
C GLN A 14 6.08 -9.72 10.19
N CYS A 15 5.58 -10.16 9.04
CA CYS A 15 4.78 -9.37 8.12
C CYS A 15 3.29 -9.66 8.39
N ASP A 16 2.76 -9.08 9.47
CA ASP A 16 1.42 -9.35 10.00
C ASP A 16 0.35 -8.30 9.60
N LEU A 17 0.71 -7.36 8.73
CA LEU A 17 -0.22 -6.36 8.20
C LEU A 17 -1.09 -6.90 7.05
N ASP A 18 -2.07 -6.10 6.64
CA ASP A 18 -2.92 -6.41 5.49
C ASP A 18 -2.27 -5.96 4.17
N TYR A 19 -1.59 -6.88 3.50
CA TYR A 19 -0.87 -6.62 2.24
C TYR A 19 -1.71 -6.79 0.97
N VAL A 20 -3.03 -7.06 1.09
CA VAL A 20 -3.91 -7.30 -0.07
C VAL A 20 -3.37 -8.42 -0.97
N ALA A 21 -3.15 -9.61 -0.40
CA ALA A 21 -2.54 -10.74 -1.10
C ALA A 21 -3.39 -11.23 -2.29
N ASN A 22 -2.75 -11.40 -3.44
CA ASN A 22 -3.21 -12.11 -4.65
C ASN A 22 -4.46 -11.58 -5.38
N VAL A 23 -5.43 -10.98 -4.69
CA VAL A 23 -6.70 -10.52 -5.27
C VAL A 23 -6.94 -9.05 -4.92
N ALA A 24 -7.19 -8.24 -5.95
CA ALA A 24 -7.49 -6.82 -5.77
C ALA A 24 -8.71 -6.64 -4.84
N ARG A 25 -8.64 -5.69 -3.92
CA ARG A 25 -9.74 -5.42 -2.98
C ARG A 25 -10.44 -4.12 -3.30
N LYS A 26 -11.76 -4.16 -3.45
CA LYS A 26 -12.56 -2.94 -3.48
C LYS A 26 -12.52 -2.29 -2.09
N VAL A 27 -12.14 -1.02 -2.04
CA VAL A 27 -12.12 -0.22 -0.81
C VAL A 27 -13.15 0.87 -1.02
N ASP A 28 -14.19 0.84 -0.21
CA ASP A 28 -15.21 1.88 -0.23
C ASP A 28 -14.65 3.14 0.42
N ASN A 29 -14.87 4.29 -0.20
CA ASN A 29 -14.42 5.60 0.28
C ASN A 29 -12.89 5.75 0.46
N LEU A 30 -12.10 5.27 -0.50
CA LEU A 30 -10.66 5.54 -0.55
C LEU A 30 -10.38 7.05 -0.81
N ASP A 31 -10.36 7.83 0.27
CA ASP A 31 -10.20 9.29 0.24
C ASP A 31 -8.75 9.74 0.43
N VAL A 32 -7.91 8.91 1.07
CA VAL A 32 -6.51 9.23 1.37
C VAL A 32 -5.64 8.02 1.04
N ALA A 33 -4.47 8.27 0.47
CA ALA A 33 -3.45 7.25 0.22
C ALA A 33 -2.06 7.80 0.52
N MET A 34 -1.15 6.92 0.94
CA MET A 34 0.26 7.22 1.15
C MET A 34 1.10 6.39 0.18
N SER A 35 2.11 7.00 -0.40
CA SER A 35 3.15 6.32 -1.19
C SER A 35 4.50 6.54 -0.52
N ASN A 36 5.15 5.45 -0.13
CA ASN A 36 6.47 5.48 0.49
C ASN A 36 7.53 5.05 -0.53
N SER A 37 8.71 5.68 -0.46
CA SER A 37 9.88 5.35 -1.28
C SER A 37 11.12 5.37 -0.40
N PHE A 38 11.79 4.22 -0.30
CA PHE A 38 13.01 4.04 0.50
C PHE A 38 14.13 3.59 -0.44
N GLY A 39 15.02 4.52 -0.78
CA GLY A 39 16.11 4.33 -1.73
C GLY A 39 17.47 4.12 -1.09
N PHE A 40 18.42 3.60 -1.87
CA PHE A 40 19.81 3.44 -1.44
C PHE A 40 20.44 4.77 -1.00
N GLY A 41 21.41 4.68 -0.08
CA GLY A 41 22.03 5.85 0.54
C GLY A 41 21.18 6.52 1.63
N GLY A 42 20.11 5.86 2.09
CA GLY A 42 19.28 6.36 3.20
C GLY A 42 18.24 7.39 2.78
N HIS A 43 17.87 7.43 1.50
CA HIS A 43 16.83 8.35 1.00
C HIS A 43 15.44 7.82 1.35
N ASN A 44 14.73 8.54 2.22
CA ASN A 44 13.36 8.20 2.61
C ASN A 44 12.41 9.32 2.23
N ALA A 45 11.35 9.00 1.48
CA ALA A 45 10.34 9.96 1.07
C ALA A 45 8.94 9.36 1.20
N SER A 46 7.99 10.18 1.63
CA SER A 46 6.57 9.83 1.71
C SER A 46 5.73 10.92 1.06
N LEU A 47 4.81 10.52 0.20
CA LEU A 47 3.80 11.41 -0.40
C LEU A 47 2.42 11.00 0.10
N VAL A 48 1.63 11.97 0.53
CA VAL A 48 0.25 11.77 0.97
C VAL A 48 -0.69 12.45 -0.01
N PHE A 49 -1.58 11.67 -0.60
CA PHE A 49 -2.60 12.14 -1.53
C PHE A 49 -3.95 12.10 -0.86
N LYS A 50 -4.77 13.10 -1.14
CA LYS A 50 -6.17 13.14 -0.72
C LYS A 50 -7.04 13.41 -1.93
N LYS A 51 -8.19 12.73 -1.99
CA LYS A 51 -9.24 13.01 -2.97
C LYS A 51 -9.63 14.47 -2.88
N TYR A 52 -9.56 15.17 -4.00
CA TYR A 52 -9.98 16.56 -4.07
C TYR A 52 -11.48 16.67 -3.78
N LYS A 53 -11.82 17.51 -2.81
CA LYS A 53 -13.18 17.94 -2.48
C LYS A 53 -13.13 19.44 -2.65
N GLY A 54 -13.62 19.93 -3.79
CA GLY A 54 -13.57 21.35 -4.14
C GLY A 54 -14.26 22.25 -3.13
#